data_AF-A0A317WS90-F1
#
_entry.id   AF-A0A317WS90-F1
#
_cell.length_a   1.000
_cell.length_b   1.000
_cell.length_c   1.000
_cell.angle_alpha   90.00
_cell.angle_beta   90.00
_cell.angle_gamma   90.00
#
_symmetry.space_group_name_H-M   'P 1'
#
loop_
_entity.id
_entity.type
_entity.pdbx_description
1 polymer ?
#
loop_
_entity_poly.entity_id
_entity_poly.type
_entity_poly.pdbx_seq_one_letter_code
_entity_poly.pdbx_strand_id
1 'polypeptide(L)'
;MMKISASFLSFVAAATAQSVIEASSFGFGQTLSPNADSIPGWQTGGESHSPDILSNKIILTPPYPGNTRGFAWSQTPVSQLEWTAEFQFRATGPERGGGNLQLWYAKDGKDRIGTSSIYTVNQFDGFALVIDSHGGRGGSVRGFLNDGTTDYKSQRSVDSLAFGHCDYPYRNLGRPSTVRLKHTKSVFEVTVDDKLCFSTDKVVLPAGNVFGLTAATPENPDSFEIFKFVLQSVDSGAGNTVPVQQQNTYQQPIATQEQAQAVPQQQQQQQQAPSVDSGAIFQQFVDLGNRIQGVNQATDTIIRELGNQGTKSENRQVELLQQFANKDQVASLDARLQKIEQILEAIQRDLEGKDYHKRFNQLQETLRSSHLSLTENLLGVVTSSAPRMGFFICMIIAFQALLAVAYIVYKRRRANMPKKFL
;
A
#
# COMPACT_ATOMS: atom_id res chain seq x y z
N MET A 1 -54.40 -32.83 12.70
CA MET A 1 -53.11 -32.61 12.02
C MET A 1 -53.23 -31.26 11.33
N MET A 2 -52.42 -30.22 11.56
CA MET A 2 -50.96 -30.13 11.60
C MET A 2 -50.61 -28.81 12.31
N LYS A 3 -49.73 -28.83 13.32
CA LYS A 3 -49.18 -27.61 13.95
C LYS A 3 -47.93 -27.21 13.18
N ILE A 4 -47.92 -26.02 12.59
CA ILE A 4 -46.73 -25.46 11.90
C ILE A 4 -46.03 -24.55 12.90
N SER A 5 -44.92 -25.03 13.46
CA SER A 5 -44.00 -24.23 14.27
C SER A 5 -43.05 -23.49 13.33
N ALA A 6 -43.16 -22.16 13.27
CA ALA A 6 -42.19 -21.30 12.58
C ALA A 6 -41.05 -20.97 13.56
N SER A 7 -39.89 -21.62 13.37
CA SER A 7 -38.66 -21.24 14.06
C SER A 7 -38.02 -20.05 13.35
N PHE A 8 -38.05 -18.88 13.98
CA PHE A 8 -37.24 -17.74 13.58
C PHE A 8 -35.80 -17.93 14.11
N LEU A 9 -34.86 -18.21 13.22
CA LEU A 9 -33.42 -18.15 13.50
C LEU A 9 -32.97 -16.68 13.45
N SER A 10 -32.86 -16.05 14.60
CA SER A 10 -32.23 -14.73 14.72
C SER A 10 -30.71 -14.87 14.54
N PHE A 11 -30.19 -14.37 13.42
CA PHE A 11 -28.75 -14.16 13.25
C PHE A 11 -28.30 -13.03 14.18
N VAL A 12 -27.64 -13.38 15.28
CA VAL A 12 -26.92 -12.42 16.11
C VAL A 12 -25.60 -12.11 15.39
N ALA A 13 -25.51 -10.94 14.75
CA ALA A 13 -24.23 -10.40 14.30
C ALA A 13 -23.45 -9.95 15.55
N ALA A 14 -22.47 -10.75 15.97
CA ALA A 14 -21.52 -10.33 16.99
C ALA A 14 -20.67 -9.20 16.42
N ALA A 15 -20.88 -7.97 16.90
CA ALA A 15 -20.01 -6.85 16.60
C ALA A 15 -18.68 -7.05 17.34
N THR A 16 -17.65 -7.50 16.64
CA THR A 16 -16.28 -7.52 17.16
C THR A 16 -15.76 -6.09 17.20
N ALA A 17 -15.32 -5.61 18.37
CA ALA A 17 -14.61 -4.34 18.45
C ALA A 17 -13.23 -4.52 17.80
N GLN A 18 -12.95 -3.72 16.77
CA GLN A 18 -11.62 -3.67 16.15
C GLN A 18 -10.80 -2.61 16.86
N SER A 19 -9.71 -3.02 17.51
CA SER A 19 -8.78 -2.12 18.20
C SER A 19 -7.57 -1.88 17.30
N VAL A 20 -7.19 -0.60 17.10
CA VAL A 20 -5.99 -0.24 16.32
C VAL A 20 -4.75 -0.47 17.18
N ILE A 21 -3.78 -1.20 16.65
CA ILE A 21 -2.49 -1.42 17.28
C ILE A 21 -1.57 -0.26 16.89
N GLU A 22 -1.58 0.79 17.70
CA GLU A 22 -0.85 2.04 17.41
C GLU A 22 0.65 1.82 17.20
N ALA A 23 1.27 0.93 17.97
CA ALA A 23 2.72 0.65 17.90
C ALA A 23 3.19 0.11 16.53
N SER A 24 2.29 -0.50 15.76
CA SER A 24 2.57 -1.05 14.43
C SER A 24 1.82 -0.30 13.33
N SER A 25 1.26 0.88 13.63
CA SER A 25 0.44 1.67 12.69
C SER A 25 0.99 3.08 12.52
N PHE A 26 0.82 3.66 11.34
CA PHE A 26 1.11 5.07 11.05
C PHE A 26 0.12 5.66 10.05
N GLY A 27 -0.04 6.98 10.04
CA GLY A 27 -0.87 7.69 9.05
C GLY A 27 -2.38 7.58 9.27
N PHE A 28 -2.83 7.13 10.45
CA PHE A 28 -4.25 7.16 10.87
C PHE A 28 -4.62 8.43 11.66
N GLY A 29 -3.63 9.20 12.12
CA GLY A 29 -3.81 10.49 12.80
C GLY A 29 -3.68 11.70 11.86
N GLN A 30 -3.62 12.90 12.44
CA GLN A 30 -3.47 14.17 11.70
C GLN A 30 -2.12 14.29 10.97
N THR A 31 -1.05 13.69 11.51
CA THR A 31 0.28 13.70 10.93
C THR A 31 0.87 12.29 10.90
N LEU A 32 1.63 11.99 9.85
CA LEU A 32 2.32 10.70 9.67
C LEU A 32 3.43 10.53 10.71
N SER A 33 4.15 11.61 10.97
CA SER A 33 5.24 11.64 11.93
C SER A 33 5.22 12.90 12.79
N PRO A 34 5.55 12.80 14.09
CA PRO A 34 5.86 13.94 14.93
C PRO A 34 7.08 14.74 14.45
N ASN A 35 8.08 14.07 13.87
CA ASN A 35 9.34 14.64 13.40
C ASN A 35 9.62 14.15 11.98
N ALA A 36 9.91 15.04 11.03
CA ALA A 36 10.12 14.70 9.61
C ALA A 36 11.28 13.71 9.32
N ASP A 37 11.96 13.19 10.34
CA ASP A 37 13.13 12.31 10.25
C ASP A 37 12.85 10.84 10.61
N SER A 38 11.72 10.52 11.25
CA SER A 38 11.44 9.15 11.72
C SER A 38 9.96 8.85 11.76
N ILE A 39 9.56 7.59 11.95
CA ILE A 39 8.15 7.21 12.11
C ILE A 39 8.04 6.40 13.40
N PRO A 40 7.17 6.79 14.35
CA PRO A 40 7.03 6.06 15.61
C PRO A 40 6.75 4.57 15.37
N GLY A 41 7.49 3.69 16.05
CA GLY A 41 7.33 2.23 15.90
C GLY A 41 7.88 1.63 14.60
N TRP A 42 8.42 2.44 13.69
CA TRP A 42 8.93 1.99 12.40
C TRP A 42 10.37 2.42 12.18
N GLN A 43 11.14 1.57 11.52
CA GLN A 43 12.49 1.88 11.08
C GLN A 43 12.54 1.96 9.57
N THR A 44 12.94 3.12 9.06
CA THR A 44 13.12 3.38 7.64
C THR A 44 14.58 3.29 7.25
N GLY A 45 14.84 3.02 5.98
CA GLY A 45 16.18 3.00 5.42
C GLY A 45 16.15 2.60 3.96
N GLY A 46 17.29 2.66 3.29
CA GLY A 46 17.38 2.34 1.88
C GLY A 46 18.79 2.10 1.40
N GLU A 47 18.89 1.66 0.16
CA GLU A 47 20.12 1.46 -0.60
C GLU A 47 20.12 2.46 -1.76
N SER A 48 21.26 3.11 -1.98
CA SER A 48 21.46 4.21 -2.94
C SER A 48 20.69 5.51 -2.64
N HIS A 49 19.55 5.44 -1.96
CA HIS A 49 18.78 6.59 -1.51
C HIS A 49 18.06 6.27 -0.20
N SER A 50 17.98 7.25 0.70
CA SER A 50 17.23 7.14 1.95
C SER A 50 15.79 7.61 1.74
N PRO A 51 14.76 6.87 2.18
CA PRO A 51 13.37 7.28 2.03
C PRO A 51 13.08 8.67 2.61
N ASP A 52 12.38 9.51 1.85
CA ASP A 52 11.93 10.81 2.34
C ASP A 52 10.66 10.66 3.18
N ILE A 53 10.67 11.19 4.40
CA ILE A 53 9.51 11.18 5.30
C ILE A 53 8.88 12.57 5.28
N LEU A 54 7.65 12.66 4.78
CA LEU A 54 6.86 13.88 4.73
C LEU A 54 5.74 13.84 5.75
N SER A 55 5.06 14.97 5.95
CA SER A 55 3.99 15.10 6.94
C SER A 55 2.81 14.16 6.71
N ASN A 56 2.56 13.75 5.46
CA ASN A 56 1.40 12.94 5.07
C ASN A 56 1.75 11.63 4.33
N LYS A 57 3.03 11.39 4.03
CA LYS A 57 3.47 10.18 3.30
C LYS A 57 4.96 9.90 3.48
N ILE A 58 5.34 8.66 3.27
CA ILE A 58 6.73 8.22 3.08
C ILE A 58 6.95 7.99 1.60
N ILE A 59 8.08 8.42 1.06
CA ILE A 59 8.51 8.09 -0.29
C ILE A 59 9.59 7.02 -0.17
N LEU A 60 9.24 5.76 -0.43
CA LEU A 60 10.20 4.64 -0.32
C LEU A 60 11.21 4.65 -1.47
N THR A 61 10.78 5.05 -2.67
CA THR A 61 11.67 5.24 -3.83
C THR A 61 11.33 6.58 -4.48
N PRO A 62 12.33 7.40 -4.83
CA PRO A 62 12.10 8.69 -5.45
C PRO A 62 11.82 8.53 -6.96
N PRO A 63 11.24 9.55 -7.61
CA PRO A 63 11.09 9.58 -9.07
C PRO A 63 12.43 9.69 -9.81
N TYR A 64 13.51 10.06 -9.10
CA TYR A 64 14.89 10.06 -9.56
C TYR A 64 15.82 10.18 -8.34
N PRO A 65 16.96 9.47 -8.26
CA PRO A 65 17.53 8.55 -9.24
C PRO A 65 16.85 7.16 -9.25
N GLY A 66 17.05 6.41 -10.33
CA GLY A 66 16.65 5.00 -10.42
C GLY A 66 17.62 4.05 -9.71
N ASN A 67 17.34 2.75 -9.76
CA ASN A 67 18.09 1.68 -9.08
C ASN A 67 18.16 1.88 -7.56
N THR A 68 17.10 2.43 -6.98
CA THR A 68 16.99 2.67 -5.54
C THR A 68 16.15 1.59 -4.88
N ARG A 69 16.46 1.32 -3.61
CA ARG A 69 15.66 0.44 -2.77
C ARG A 69 15.35 1.13 -1.45
N GLY A 70 14.11 1.05 -1.00
CA GLY A 70 13.68 1.59 0.28
C GLY A 70 12.96 0.54 1.10
N PHE A 71 12.99 0.71 2.42
CA PHE A 71 12.20 -0.07 3.34
C PHE A 71 11.62 0.78 4.49
N ALA A 72 10.55 0.27 5.06
CA ALA A 72 10.03 0.63 6.37
C ALA A 72 9.64 -0.67 7.09
N TRP A 73 10.23 -0.96 8.24
CA TRP A 73 9.94 -2.16 9.04
C TRP A 73 9.37 -1.79 10.41
N SER A 74 8.33 -2.48 10.87
CA SER A 74 7.82 -2.31 12.23
C SER A 74 8.81 -2.86 13.24
N GLN A 75 8.99 -2.16 14.35
CA GLN A 75 9.90 -2.55 15.43
C GLN A 75 9.26 -3.55 16.40
N THR A 76 7.92 -3.54 16.49
CA THR A 76 7.17 -4.42 17.37
C THR A 76 6.59 -5.60 16.58
N PRO A 77 6.85 -6.85 17.03
CA PRO A 77 6.20 -8.03 16.49
C PRO A 77 4.71 -8.07 16.81
N VAL A 78 3.92 -8.64 15.90
CA VAL A 78 2.46 -8.76 16.06
C VAL A 78 2.14 -10.01 16.87
N SER A 79 1.55 -9.85 18.05
CA SER A 79 1.22 -10.97 18.95
C SER A 79 -0.14 -11.59 18.67
N GLN A 80 -1.02 -10.89 17.97
CA GLN A 80 -2.38 -11.32 17.69
C GLN A 80 -2.42 -12.34 16.55
N LEU A 81 -3.22 -13.39 16.73
CA LEU A 81 -3.45 -14.42 15.72
C LEU A 81 -4.42 -13.97 14.61
N GLU A 82 -5.37 -13.10 14.98
CA GLU A 82 -6.39 -12.56 14.07
C GLU A 82 -6.22 -11.05 13.97
N TRP A 83 -5.98 -10.57 12.75
CA TRP A 83 -5.67 -9.17 12.49
C TRP A 83 -6.14 -8.75 11.09
N THR A 84 -6.34 -7.45 10.93
CA THR A 84 -6.56 -6.81 9.64
C THR A 84 -5.50 -5.72 9.46
N ALA A 85 -4.73 -5.82 8.39
CA ALA A 85 -3.74 -4.82 8.01
C ALA A 85 -4.21 -4.09 6.77
N GLU A 86 -4.25 -2.76 6.82
CA GLU A 86 -4.62 -1.91 5.70
C GLU A 86 -3.49 -0.94 5.41
N PHE A 87 -3.09 -0.82 4.14
CA PHE A 87 -2.13 0.20 3.73
C PHE A 87 -2.58 0.94 2.48
N GLN A 88 -2.19 2.22 2.41
CA GLN A 88 -2.43 3.04 1.23
C GLN A 88 -1.12 3.41 0.57
N PHE A 89 -1.07 3.17 -0.74
CA PHE A 89 0.10 3.46 -1.55
C PHE A 89 -0.28 4.20 -2.83
N ARG A 90 0.71 4.83 -3.45
CA ARG A 90 0.62 5.36 -4.81
C ARG A 90 1.92 5.08 -5.54
N ALA A 91 1.81 4.67 -6.80
CA ALA A 91 2.94 4.58 -7.71
C ALA A 91 2.80 5.62 -8.81
N THR A 92 3.80 6.48 -8.96
CA THR A 92 3.82 7.50 -10.01
C THR A 92 5.15 7.48 -10.74
N GLY A 93 5.13 7.51 -12.07
CA GLY A 93 6.35 7.55 -12.86
C GLY A 93 6.11 7.81 -14.35
N PRO A 94 7.19 7.91 -15.13
CA PRO A 94 7.12 8.13 -16.57
C PRO A 94 6.44 6.95 -17.28
N GLU A 95 6.10 7.07 -18.57
CA GLU A 95 5.39 6.01 -19.31
C GLU A 95 6.05 4.62 -19.16
N ARG A 96 7.38 4.57 -19.23
CA ARG A 96 8.20 3.35 -19.07
C ARG A 96 8.88 3.22 -17.71
N GLY A 97 8.34 3.90 -16.70
CA GLY A 97 8.73 3.70 -15.32
C GLY A 97 8.36 2.30 -14.84
N GLY A 98 9.00 1.86 -13.77
CA GLY A 98 8.67 0.60 -13.15
C GLY A 98 9.30 0.44 -11.78
N GLY A 99 9.18 -0.77 -11.29
CA GLY A 99 9.59 -1.16 -9.95
C GLY A 99 8.52 -2.00 -9.31
N ASN A 100 8.76 -2.35 -8.07
CA ASN A 100 7.90 -3.22 -7.31
C ASN A 100 7.79 -2.71 -5.87
N LEU A 101 6.59 -2.88 -5.31
CA LEU A 101 6.29 -2.62 -3.91
C LEU A 101 5.92 -3.95 -3.26
N GLN A 102 6.45 -4.22 -2.09
CA GLN A 102 6.14 -5.39 -1.30
C GLN A 102 5.65 -5.00 0.07
N LEU A 103 4.58 -5.65 0.52
CA LEU A 103 4.22 -5.74 1.93
C LEU A 103 4.64 -7.12 2.43
N TRP A 104 5.31 -7.15 3.58
CA TRP A 104 5.79 -8.34 4.24
C TRP A 104 5.11 -8.53 5.58
N TYR A 105 4.86 -9.79 5.92
CA TYR A 105 4.60 -10.24 7.28
C TYR A 105 5.52 -11.43 7.55
N ALA A 106 6.70 -11.16 8.10
CA ALA A 106 7.80 -12.13 8.12
C ALA A 106 8.56 -12.11 9.43
N LYS A 107 9.20 -13.25 9.73
CA LYS A 107 10.12 -13.41 10.85
C LYS A 107 11.44 -12.71 10.57
N ASP A 108 11.99 -12.04 11.58
CA ASP A 108 13.28 -11.33 11.51
C ASP A 108 13.38 -10.36 10.31
N GLY A 109 12.29 -9.63 10.03
CA GLY A 109 12.08 -8.91 8.77
C GLY A 109 13.26 -8.06 8.30
N LYS A 110 13.67 -7.05 9.09
CA LYS A 110 14.79 -6.19 8.70
C LYS A 110 16.11 -6.97 8.55
N ASP A 111 16.42 -7.88 9.47
CA ASP A 111 17.72 -8.55 9.52
C ASP A 111 17.87 -9.61 8.43
N ARG A 112 16.77 -10.26 8.02
CA ARG A 112 16.73 -11.29 6.97
C ARG A 112 16.45 -10.72 5.58
N ILE A 113 15.50 -9.80 5.46
CA ILE A 113 14.99 -9.30 4.17
C ILE A 113 15.60 -7.93 3.84
N GLY A 114 15.65 -7.01 4.80
CA GLY A 114 16.23 -5.68 4.63
C GLY A 114 15.53 -4.87 3.54
N THR A 115 16.27 -4.53 2.47
CA THR A 115 15.83 -3.81 1.26
C THR A 115 15.41 -4.73 0.11
N SER A 116 15.35 -6.04 0.34
CA SER A 116 15.11 -7.02 -0.73
C SER A 116 13.68 -6.95 -1.28
N SER A 117 13.56 -7.27 -2.56
CA SER A 117 12.27 -7.61 -3.19
C SER A 117 12.09 -9.12 -3.24
N ILE A 118 10.91 -9.60 -3.62
CA ILE A 118 10.66 -11.04 -3.82
C ILE A 118 11.61 -11.67 -4.85
N TYR A 119 12.20 -10.87 -5.73
CA TYR A 119 13.13 -11.30 -6.78
C TYR A 119 14.59 -11.36 -6.31
N THR A 120 14.91 -10.78 -5.16
CA THR A 120 16.29 -10.69 -4.66
C THR A 120 16.47 -11.19 -3.24
N VAL A 121 15.39 -11.45 -2.51
CA VAL A 121 15.42 -12.06 -1.19
C VAL A 121 15.89 -13.51 -1.31
N ASN A 122 16.69 -13.97 -0.36
CA ASN A 122 17.09 -15.37 -0.30
C ASN A 122 15.93 -16.19 0.30
N GLN A 123 16.14 -16.74 1.50
CA GLN A 123 15.11 -17.39 2.31
C GLN A 123 14.43 -16.38 3.23
N PHE A 124 13.11 -16.51 3.38
CA PHE A 124 12.32 -15.79 4.37
C PHE A 124 11.26 -16.73 4.96
N ASP A 125 10.74 -16.42 6.14
CA ASP A 125 9.68 -17.19 6.79
C ASP A 125 8.50 -16.25 7.05
N GLY A 126 7.40 -16.48 6.33
CA GLY A 126 6.19 -15.68 6.39
C GLY A 126 5.56 -15.43 5.02
N PHE A 127 4.94 -14.27 4.90
CA PHE A 127 4.12 -13.88 3.76
C PHE A 127 4.65 -12.61 3.09
N ALA A 128 4.53 -12.54 1.76
CA ALA A 128 4.81 -11.36 0.97
C ALA A 128 3.67 -11.08 -0.02
N LEU A 129 3.17 -9.85 -0.02
CA LEU A 129 2.28 -9.33 -1.05
C LEU A 129 3.09 -8.42 -1.98
N VAL A 130 3.11 -8.70 -3.26
CA VAL A 130 3.89 -7.98 -4.27
C VAL A 130 2.96 -7.27 -5.22
N ILE A 131 3.24 -6.00 -5.48
CA ILE A 131 2.59 -5.15 -6.47
C ILE A 131 3.63 -4.77 -7.50
N ASP A 132 3.46 -5.22 -8.73
CA ASP A 132 4.40 -4.97 -9.82
C ASP A 132 3.71 -5.01 -11.20
N SER A 133 4.47 -4.68 -12.24
CA SER A 133 4.00 -4.64 -13.62
C SER A 133 3.81 -6.02 -14.28
N HIS A 134 3.94 -7.12 -13.52
CA HIS A 134 3.71 -8.46 -14.04
C HIS A 134 2.23 -8.64 -14.45
N GLY A 135 1.96 -9.52 -15.41
CA GLY A 135 0.58 -9.93 -15.77
C GLY A 135 -0.07 -9.22 -16.97
N GLY A 136 0.65 -8.40 -17.74
CA GLY A 136 0.19 -7.91 -19.06
C GLY A 136 -1.01 -6.93 -19.08
N ARG A 137 -1.69 -6.71 -17.95
CA ARG A 137 -2.85 -5.80 -17.82
C ARG A 137 -2.55 -4.52 -17.02
N GLY A 138 -1.33 -4.02 -17.11
CA GLY A 138 -0.92 -2.77 -16.44
C GLY A 138 -0.46 -2.93 -14.98
N GLY A 139 -0.47 -4.16 -14.47
CA GLY A 139 0.05 -4.53 -13.16
C GLY A 139 -0.71 -5.68 -12.54
N SER A 140 -0.15 -6.26 -11.48
CA SER A 140 -0.78 -7.33 -10.71
C SER A 140 -0.46 -7.20 -9.23
N VAL A 141 -1.34 -7.76 -8.41
CA VAL A 141 -1.14 -7.96 -6.97
C VAL A 141 -1.03 -9.45 -6.72
N ARG A 142 0.05 -9.90 -6.07
CA ARG A 142 0.40 -11.33 -5.96
C ARG A 142 0.86 -11.69 -4.56
N GLY A 143 0.36 -12.81 -4.04
CA GLY A 143 0.71 -13.34 -2.72
C GLY A 143 1.71 -14.49 -2.81
N PHE A 144 2.74 -14.44 -1.96
CA PHE A 144 3.81 -15.43 -1.84
C PHE A 144 3.94 -15.88 -0.39
N LEU A 145 4.33 -17.14 -0.21
CA LEU A 145 4.60 -17.74 1.08
C LEU A 145 5.94 -18.43 1.07
N ASN A 146 6.61 -18.42 2.21
CA ASN A 146 7.83 -19.16 2.42
C ASN A 146 7.91 -19.54 3.90
N ASP A 147 8.45 -20.71 4.18
CA ASP A 147 8.63 -21.29 5.52
C ASP A 147 10.11 -21.26 5.96
N GLY A 148 10.91 -20.43 5.29
CA GLY A 148 12.36 -20.34 5.49
C GLY A 148 13.18 -21.34 4.66
N THR A 149 12.55 -22.24 3.90
CA THR A 149 13.30 -23.27 3.15
C THR A 149 13.68 -22.83 1.74
N THR A 150 12.82 -22.08 1.06
CA THR A 150 12.98 -21.76 -0.37
C THR A 150 13.82 -20.50 -0.54
N ASP A 151 14.88 -20.59 -1.36
CA ASP A 151 15.65 -19.42 -1.80
C ASP A 151 15.02 -18.82 -3.05
N TYR A 152 14.38 -17.66 -2.89
CA TYR A 152 13.68 -16.99 -3.97
C TYR A 152 14.62 -16.37 -5.01
N LYS A 153 15.81 -15.92 -4.60
CA LYS A 153 16.80 -15.29 -5.48
C LYS A 153 17.35 -16.27 -6.52
N SER A 154 17.48 -17.55 -6.17
CA SER A 154 17.96 -18.59 -7.10
C SER A 154 16.85 -19.18 -7.97
N GLN A 155 15.58 -18.80 -7.75
CA GLN A 155 14.46 -19.33 -8.51
C GLN A 155 14.38 -18.71 -9.92
N ARG A 156 14.26 -19.57 -10.94
CA ARG A 156 14.18 -19.14 -12.35
C ARG A 156 12.88 -18.42 -12.68
N SER A 157 11.78 -18.84 -12.06
CA SER A 157 10.46 -18.25 -12.24
C SER A 157 9.83 -18.03 -10.88
N VAL A 158 10.13 -16.87 -10.27
CA VAL A 158 9.51 -16.45 -9.01
C VAL A 158 8.00 -16.36 -9.18
N ASP A 159 7.53 -15.93 -10.35
CA ASP A 159 6.11 -15.76 -10.66
C ASP A 159 5.27 -17.04 -10.45
N SER A 160 5.87 -18.22 -10.71
CA SER A 160 5.22 -19.51 -10.53
C SER A 160 4.99 -19.90 -9.06
N LEU A 161 5.65 -19.22 -8.11
CA LEU A 161 5.51 -19.45 -6.67
C LEU A 161 4.34 -18.67 -6.05
N ALA A 162 3.69 -17.78 -6.80
CA ALA A 162 2.55 -17.03 -6.30
C ALA A 162 1.35 -17.98 -6.10
N PHE A 163 0.80 -18.02 -4.88
CA PHE A 163 -0.37 -18.88 -4.57
C PHE A 163 -1.70 -18.19 -4.87
N GLY A 164 -1.71 -16.86 -4.97
CA GLY A 164 -2.89 -16.05 -5.25
C GLY A 164 -2.50 -14.78 -5.98
N HIS A 165 -3.30 -14.35 -6.94
CA HIS A 165 -3.05 -13.12 -7.69
C HIS A 165 -4.34 -12.52 -8.26
N CYS A 166 -4.28 -11.23 -8.57
CA CYS A 166 -5.26 -10.55 -9.40
C CYS A 166 -4.59 -9.49 -10.28
N ASP A 167 -5.21 -9.15 -11.40
CA ASP A 167 -4.79 -8.04 -12.25
C ASP A 167 -5.19 -6.71 -11.59
N TYR A 168 -4.24 -5.79 -11.45
CA TYR A 168 -4.49 -4.48 -10.86
C TYR A 168 -3.58 -3.40 -11.48
N PRO A 169 -4.12 -2.50 -12.32
CA PRO A 169 -3.34 -1.41 -12.91
C PRO A 169 -3.12 -0.30 -11.87
N TYR A 170 -2.04 -0.41 -11.11
CA TYR A 170 -1.75 0.45 -9.95
C TYR A 170 -1.05 1.78 -10.28
N ARG A 171 -0.43 1.88 -11.47
CA ARG A 171 0.42 3.02 -11.84
C ARG A 171 -0.40 4.24 -12.25
N ASN A 172 0.05 5.43 -11.86
CA ASN A 172 -0.46 6.72 -12.35
C ASN A 172 -1.97 6.93 -12.19
N LEU A 173 -2.58 6.36 -11.15
CA LEU A 173 -4.03 6.48 -10.88
C LEU A 173 -4.49 7.86 -10.38
N GLY A 174 -3.56 8.77 -10.04
CA GLY A 174 -3.85 10.09 -9.46
C GLY A 174 -4.32 10.08 -8.01
N ARG A 175 -4.90 8.96 -7.54
CA ARG A 175 -5.31 8.71 -6.15
C ARG A 175 -4.47 7.61 -5.49
N PRO A 176 -4.35 7.58 -4.15
CA PRO A 176 -3.84 6.41 -3.45
C PRO A 176 -4.75 5.19 -3.62
N SER A 177 -4.15 4.02 -3.74
CA SER A 177 -4.79 2.71 -3.76
C SER A 177 -4.79 2.13 -2.34
N THR A 178 -5.89 1.50 -1.93
CA THR A 178 -6.00 0.88 -0.59
C THR A 178 -5.95 -0.63 -0.71
N VAL A 179 -5.04 -1.26 0.04
CA VAL A 179 -4.90 -2.72 0.08
C VAL A 179 -5.15 -3.17 1.51
N ARG A 180 -6.02 -4.16 1.66
CA ARG A 180 -6.44 -4.67 2.97
C ARG A 180 -6.30 -6.18 3.02
N LEU A 181 -5.52 -6.63 3.99
CA LEU A 181 -5.21 -8.03 4.28
C LEU A 181 -5.95 -8.39 5.55
N LYS A 182 -6.76 -9.44 5.50
CA LYS A 182 -7.50 -9.96 6.63
C LYS A 182 -7.04 -11.37 6.91
N HIS A 183 -6.47 -11.60 8.09
CA HIS A 183 -6.09 -12.91 8.58
C HIS A 183 -6.96 -13.27 9.78
N THR A 184 -7.70 -14.37 9.65
CA THR A 184 -8.56 -14.93 10.70
C THR A 184 -8.29 -16.43 10.81
N LYS A 185 -8.87 -17.09 11.81
CA LYS A 185 -8.74 -18.55 11.98
C LYS A 185 -9.22 -19.37 10.78
N SER A 186 -10.15 -18.84 9.98
CA SER A 186 -10.80 -19.57 8.88
C SER A 186 -10.41 -19.10 7.50
N VAL A 187 -9.98 -17.83 7.35
CA VAL A 187 -9.75 -17.24 6.04
C VAL A 187 -8.63 -16.21 6.08
N PHE A 188 -7.79 -16.28 5.05
CA PHE A 188 -6.86 -15.24 4.64
C PHE A 188 -7.37 -14.61 3.34
N GLU A 189 -7.62 -13.31 3.38
CA GLU A 189 -8.22 -12.56 2.29
C GLU A 189 -7.42 -11.29 1.99
N VAL A 190 -7.24 -11.00 0.70
CA VAL A 190 -6.65 -9.76 0.21
C VAL A 190 -7.65 -9.02 -0.67
N THR A 191 -7.89 -7.76 -0.33
CA THR A 191 -8.75 -6.84 -1.10
C THR A 191 -7.95 -5.63 -1.56
N VAL A 192 -8.27 -5.11 -2.73
CA VAL A 192 -7.65 -3.92 -3.33
C VAL A 192 -8.77 -2.99 -3.78
N ASP A 193 -8.79 -1.76 -3.29
CA ASP A 193 -9.87 -0.78 -3.49
C ASP A 193 -11.26 -1.41 -3.27
N ASP A 194 -11.41 -2.11 -2.13
CA ASP A 194 -12.63 -2.83 -1.70
C ASP A 194 -13.10 -3.97 -2.62
N LYS A 195 -12.28 -4.36 -3.60
CA LYS A 195 -12.55 -5.52 -4.46
C LYS A 195 -11.71 -6.70 -4.01
N LEU A 196 -12.33 -7.88 -3.99
CA LEU A 196 -11.62 -9.12 -3.70
C LEU A 196 -10.54 -9.38 -4.76
N CYS A 197 -9.29 -9.54 -4.32
CA CYS A 197 -8.18 -9.94 -5.17
C CYS A 197 -8.02 -11.46 -5.13
N PHE A 198 -7.81 -12.03 -3.95
CA PHE A 198 -7.81 -13.47 -3.71
C PHE A 198 -8.12 -13.78 -2.25
N SER A 199 -8.60 -15.00 -1.99
CA SER A 199 -8.92 -15.50 -0.66
C SER A 199 -8.65 -17.01 -0.58
N THR A 200 -8.24 -17.48 0.58
CA THR A 200 -7.88 -18.88 0.82
C THR A 200 -8.04 -19.24 2.30
N ASP A 201 -8.42 -20.48 2.57
CA ASP A 201 -8.54 -21.09 3.90
C ASP A 201 -7.29 -21.88 4.31
N LYS A 202 -6.29 -21.97 3.42
CA LYS A 202 -5.09 -22.82 3.62
C LYS A 202 -3.90 -22.10 4.22
N VAL A 203 -3.96 -20.77 4.33
CA VAL A 203 -2.83 -19.95 4.79
C VAL A 203 -2.96 -19.73 6.28
N VAL A 204 -1.92 -20.11 7.02
CA VAL A 204 -1.81 -19.91 8.46
C VAL A 204 -0.52 -19.16 8.74
N LEU A 205 -0.65 -17.93 9.24
CA LEU A 205 0.50 -17.10 9.58
C LEU A 205 0.73 -17.11 11.10
N PRO A 206 1.96 -17.40 11.57
CA PRO A 206 2.26 -17.44 12.99
C PRO A 206 2.31 -16.03 13.60
N ALA A 207 1.93 -15.92 14.87
CA ALA A 207 2.19 -14.72 15.67
C ALA A 207 3.69 -14.56 15.94
N GLY A 208 4.10 -13.32 16.21
CA GLY A 208 5.49 -12.95 16.48
C GLY A 208 6.29 -12.50 15.25
N ASN A 209 5.65 -12.43 14.08
CA ASN A 209 6.25 -11.84 12.88
C ASN A 209 6.07 -10.31 12.87
N VAL A 210 6.89 -9.62 12.07
CA VAL A 210 6.86 -8.16 11.91
C VAL A 210 6.32 -7.78 10.54
N PHE A 211 5.68 -6.62 10.47
CA PHE A 211 5.26 -6.03 9.21
C PHE A 211 6.39 -5.19 8.60
N GLY A 212 6.49 -5.21 7.28
CA GLY A 212 7.44 -4.36 6.57
C GLY A 212 6.95 -4.01 5.18
N LEU A 213 7.40 -2.88 4.70
CA LEU A 213 7.21 -2.43 3.33
C LEU A 213 8.59 -2.32 2.71
N THR A 214 8.79 -2.90 1.53
CA THR A 214 9.99 -2.66 0.71
C THR A 214 9.58 -2.22 -0.68
N ALA A 215 10.42 -1.41 -1.31
CA ALA A 215 10.23 -1.04 -2.70
C ALA A 215 11.57 -1.03 -3.42
N ALA A 216 11.60 -1.49 -4.67
CA ALA A 216 12.79 -1.48 -5.49
C ALA A 216 12.47 -1.03 -6.91
N THR A 217 13.34 -0.18 -7.47
CA THR A 217 13.17 0.40 -8.79
C THR A 217 14.29 -0.01 -9.76
N PRO A 218 14.01 -0.09 -11.07
CA PRO A 218 15.03 -0.18 -12.10
C PRO A 218 15.59 1.22 -12.41
N GLU A 219 16.37 1.35 -13.49
CA GLU A 219 16.94 2.62 -13.94
C GLU A 219 15.89 3.70 -14.22
N ASN A 220 14.72 3.31 -14.75
CA ASN A 220 13.56 4.20 -14.89
C ASN A 220 12.59 3.94 -13.74
N PRO A 221 12.67 4.70 -12.63
CA PRO A 221 11.92 4.39 -11.43
C PRO A 221 10.48 4.89 -11.49
N ASP A 222 9.59 4.14 -10.87
CA ASP A 222 8.39 4.70 -10.27
C ASP A 222 8.71 5.18 -8.84
N SER A 223 8.10 6.30 -8.48
CA SER A 223 8.03 6.76 -7.10
C SER A 223 6.96 5.95 -6.37
N PHE A 224 7.37 5.17 -5.35
CA PHE A 224 6.47 4.44 -4.47
C PHE A 224 6.27 5.20 -3.16
N GLU A 225 5.05 5.69 -2.98
CA GLU A 225 4.65 6.51 -1.84
C GLU A 225 3.67 5.76 -0.95
N ILE A 226 3.85 5.80 0.36
CA ILE A 226 2.99 5.17 1.36
C ILE A 226 2.36 6.25 2.24
N PHE A 227 1.03 6.29 2.29
CA PHE A 227 0.28 7.31 3.02
C PHE A 227 -0.12 6.84 4.42
N LYS A 228 -0.46 5.56 4.54
CA LYS A 228 -0.87 4.98 5.82
C LYS A 228 -0.59 3.48 5.85
N PHE A 229 -0.39 2.98 7.06
CA PHE A 229 -0.41 1.57 7.39
C PHE A 229 -1.12 1.42 8.73
N VAL A 230 -2.20 0.66 8.78
CA VAL A 230 -3.03 0.50 9.98
C VAL A 230 -3.20 -0.98 10.24
N LEU A 231 -2.77 -1.40 11.42
CA LEU A 231 -2.98 -2.75 11.93
C LEU A 231 -4.09 -2.73 12.97
N GLN A 232 -5.08 -3.57 12.79
CA GLN A 232 -6.21 -3.75 13.69
C GLN A 232 -6.26 -5.17 14.20
N SER A 233 -6.40 -5.34 15.51
CA SER A 233 -6.73 -6.63 16.11
C SER A 233 -8.24 -6.85 16.11
N VAL A 234 -8.62 -8.12 15.97
CA VAL A 234 -9.99 -8.55 16.24
C VAL A 234 -10.04 -8.99 17.69
N ASP A 235 -10.44 -8.11 18.60
CA ASP A 235 -10.62 -8.50 20.00
C ASP A 235 -11.83 -9.44 20.08
N SER A 236 -11.55 -10.71 20.37
CA SER A 236 -12.55 -11.64 20.89
C SER A 236 -12.91 -11.12 22.28
N GLY A 237 -14.12 -10.60 22.46
CA GLY A 237 -14.58 -9.93 23.69
C GLY A 237 -14.46 -10.76 24.98
N ALA A 238 -13.25 -10.88 25.50
CA ALA A 238 -12.90 -11.54 26.76
C ALA A 238 -11.94 -10.61 27.53
N GLY A 239 -12.51 -9.49 27.97
CA GLY A 239 -11.87 -8.49 28.82
C GLY A 239 -12.96 -7.68 29.50
N ASN A 240 -13.64 -8.29 30.47
CA ASN A 240 -14.60 -7.61 31.34
C ASN A 240 -13.94 -6.47 32.10
N THR A 241 -14.13 -5.25 31.63
CA THR A 241 -14.37 -4.07 32.47
C THR A 241 -15.23 -3.08 31.67
N VAL A 242 -16.54 -3.25 31.74
CA VAL A 242 -17.51 -2.19 31.40
C VAL A 242 -18.14 -1.73 32.72
N PRO A 243 -18.04 -0.45 33.10
CA PRO A 243 -18.84 0.10 34.18
C PRO A 243 -20.32 0.08 33.75
N VAL A 244 -21.13 -0.65 34.50
CA VAL A 244 -22.58 -0.71 34.33
C VAL A 244 -23.17 0.69 34.57
N GLN A 245 -23.67 1.35 33.53
CA GLN A 245 -24.71 2.38 33.69
C GLN A 245 -26.07 1.71 33.48
N GLN A 246 -26.71 1.38 34.61
CA GLN A 246 -28.10 0.99 34.67
C GLN A 246 -28.99 2.19 34.32
N GLN A 247 -29.76 2.05 33.24
CA GLN A 247 -30.96 2.84 32.99
C GLN A 247 -31.89 2.75 34.20
N ASN A 248 -32.32 3.91 34.71
CA ASN A 248 -33.59 4.00 35.42
C ASN A 248 -34.47 5.05 34.75
N THR A 249 -35.54 4.53 34.16
CA THR A 249 -36.68 5.19 33.54
C THR A 249 -37.43 6.04 34.57
N TYR A 250 -37.68 7.32 34.26
CA TYR A 250 -38.82 8.05 34.85
C TYR A 250 -39.56 8.85 33.78
N GLN A 251 -40.80 8.43 33.58
CA GLN A 251 -41.84 9.11 32.82
C GLN A 251 -42.30 10.37 33.58
N GLN A 252 -42.45 11.48 32.87
CA GLN A 252 -43.07 12.71 33.37
C GLN A 252 -44.58 12.55 33.54
N PRO A 253 -45.16 13.30 34.50
CA PRO A 253 -46.26 14.19 34.13
C PRO A 253 -46.02 15.64 34.55
N ILE A 254 -46.50 16.53 33.70
CA ILE A 254 -46.53 17.99 33.83
C ILE A 254 -47.61 18.38 34.85
N ALA A 255 -47.27 19.29 35.78
CA ALA A 255 -48.23 20.20 36.39
C ALA A 255 -47.55 21.51 36.82
N THR A 256 -48.07 22.59 36.25
CA THR A 256 -47.79 24.01 36.46
C THR A 256 -48.22 24.47 37.86
N GLN A 257 -47.44 25.34 38.54
CA GLN A 257 -47.94 26.60 39.13
C GLN A 257 -46.87 27.44 39.85
N GLU A 258 -47.16 28.74 39.87
CA GLU A 258 -46.34 29.92 40.11
C GLU A 258 -46.12 30.28 41.60
N GLN A 259 -45.09 31.14 41.79
CA GLN A 259 -44.99 32.26 42.76
C GLN A 259 -45.14 32.01 44.27
N ALA A 260 -44.11 32.38 45.04
CA ALA A 260 -44.09 33.64 45.83
C ALA A 260 -43.06 33.59 46.98
N GLN A 261 -42.63 34.79 47.36
CA GLN A 261 -41.62 35.16 48.36
C GLN A 261 -42.00 34.74 49.80
N ALA A 262 -41.00 34.47 50.65
CA ALA A 262 -40.81 35.11 51.97
C ALA A 262 -39.67 34.45 52.77
N VAL A 263 -38.94 35.30 53.49
CA VAL A 263 -37.98 35.04 54.58
C VAL A 263 -38.58 35.74 55.83
N PRO A 264 -38.18 35.55 57.12
CA PRO A 264 -37.51 34.48 57.87
C PRO A 264 -38.30 34.02 59.14
N GLN A 265 -37.81 33.02 59.90
CA GLN A 265 -37.46 33.13 61.35
C GLN A 265 -37.26 31.76 62.07
N GLN A 266 -36.11 31.66 62.75
CA GLN A 266 -35.80 31.10 64.08
C GLN A 266 -36.74 30.06 64.73
N GLN A 267 -36.25 28.89 65.18
CA GLN A 267 -35.74 28.63 66.56
C GLN A 267 -35.36 27.14 66.80
N GLN A 268 -34.57 26.95 67.87
CA GLN A 268 -33.80 25.82 68.40
C GLN A 268 -34.50 24.47 68.66
N GLN A 269 -33.74 23.36 68.51
CA GLN A 269 -33.26 22.45 69.58
C GLN A 269 -32.33 21.37 68.94
N GLN A 270 -31.12 21.09 69.46
CA GLN A 270 -30.92 20.02 70.46
C GLN A 270 -30.99 18.66 69.72
N GLN A 271 -29.97 17.85 69.39
CA GLN A 271 -29.25 16.86 70.20
C GLN A 271 -28.19 16.13 69.30
N GLN A 272 -27.04 15.76 69.90
CA GLN A 272 -25.85 15.04 69.38
C GLN A 272 -26.13 13.57 68.94
N ALA A 273 -25.42 12.80 68.09
CA ALA A 273 -24.16 12.79 67.28
C ALA A 273 -24.25 11.57 66.27
N PRO A 274 -23.25 11.11 65.46
CA PRO A 274 -21.94 11.64 65.06
C PRO A 274 -21.69 11.73 63.51
N SER A 275 -20.58 12.39 63.18
CA SER A 275 -19.85 12.58 61.91
C SER A 275 -20.13 11.70 60.67
N VAL A 276 -20.45 12.36 59.55
CA VAL A 276 -19.89 12.03 58.22
C VAL A 276 -19.53 13.34 57.52
N ASP A 277 -18.30 13.40 57.00
CA ASP A 277 -17.71 14.52 56.26
C ASP A 277 -18.62 14.96 55.09
N SER A 278 -19.52 15.89 55.38
CA SER A 278 -20.48 16.45 54.43
C SER A 278 -19.89 17.62 53.63
N GLY A 279 -18.68 18.08 54.00
CA GLY A 279 -17.98 19.16 53.32
C GLY A 279 -17.35 18.71 52.01
N ALA A 280 -16.74 17.51 51.99
CA ALA A 280 -16.09 16.96 50.80
C ALA A 280 -17.09 16.61 49.68
N ILE A 281 -18.26 16.06 50.02
CA ILE A 281 -19.31 15.69 49.05
C ILE A 281 -19.94 16.94 48.43
N PHE A 282 -20.16 18.00 49.23
CA PHE A 282 -20.70 19.26 48.72
C PHE A 282 -19.72 19.98 47.78
N GLN A 283 -18.42 19.96 48.12
CA GLN A 283 -17.37 20.50 47.24
C GLN A 283 -17.28 19.74 45.91
N GLN A 284 -17.40 18.42 45.92
CA GLN A 284 -17.45 17.61 44.70
C GLN A 284 -18.71 17.89 43.86
N PHE A 285 -19.85 18.20 44.47
CA PHE A 285 -21.07 18.54 43.75
C PHE A 285 -20.97 19.91 43.05
N VAL A 286 -20.30 20.87 43.71
CA VAL A 286 -20.03 22.20 43.13
C VAL A 286 -19.01 22.09 41.99
N ASP A 287 -17.95 21.29 42.15
CA ASP A 287 -16.96 21.05 41.07
C ASP A 287 -17.60 20.35 39.85
N LEU A 288 -18.46 19.36 40.09
CA LEU A 288 -19.16 18.66 39.02
C LEU A 288 -20.15 19.58 38.29
N GLY A 289 -20.84 20.46 39.02
CA GLY A 289 -21.72 21.48 38.44
C GLY A 289 -20.96 22.44 37.53
N ASN A 290 -19.80 22.92 37.98
CA ASN A 290 -18.95 23.81 37.19
C ASN A 290 -18.38 23.10 35.94
N ARG A 291 -18.01 21.82 36.05
CA ARG A 291 -17.54 21.00 34.92
C ARG A 291 -18.64 20.74 33.89
N ILE A 292 -19.86 20.41 34.34
CA ILE A 292 -21.01 20.21 33.43
C ILE A 292 -21.35 21.52 32.70
N GLN A 293 -21.28 22.66 33.39
CA GLN A 293 -21.50 23.95 32.77
C GLN A 293 -20.43 24.29 31.73
N GLY A 294 -19.16 23.95 32.00
CA GLY A 294 -18.07 24.08 31.01
C GLY A 294 -18.24 23.16 29.79
N VAL A 295 -18.72 21.93 29.99
CA VAL A 295 -18.98 20.98 28.89
C VAL A 295 -20.14 21.47 28.01
N ASN A 296 -21.19 22.02 28.59
CA ASN A 296 -22.30 22.58 27.81
C ASN A 296 -21.84 23.79 26.96
N GLN A 297 -21.03 24.68 27.53
CA GLN A 297 -20.48 25.82 26.78
C GLN A 297 -19.53 25.38 25.65
N ALA A 298 -18.72 24.35 25.89
CA ALA A 298 -17.87 23.76 24.85
C ALA A 298 -18.71 23.13 23.73
N THR A 299 -19.81 22.46 24.09
CA THR A 299 -20.73 21.83 23.13
C THR A 299 -21.44 22.87 22.27
N ASP A 300 -21.92 23.97 22.86
CA ASP A 300 -22.54 25.07 22.11
C ASP A 300 -21.55 25.75 21.15
N THR A 301 -20.29 25.86 21.55
CA THR A 301 -19.22 26.40 20.70
C THR A 301 -18.92 25.47 19.53
N ILE A 302 -18.87 24.16 19.76
CA ILE A 302 -18.66 23.14 18.72
C ILE A 302 -19.83 23.12 17.75
N ILE A 303 -21.07 23.20 18.23
CA ILE A 303 -22.27 23.23 17.37
C ILE A 303 -22.27 24.48 16.47
N ARG A 304 -21.88 25.65 17.01
CA ARG A 304 -21.74 26.86 16.20
C ARG A 304 -20.62 26.76 15.17
N GLU A 305 -19.49 26.16 15.52
CA GLU A 305 -18.37 26.00 14.57
C GLU A 305 -18.72 25.00 13.47
N LEU A 306 -19.46 23.93 13.80
CA LEU A 306 -19.95 22.94 12.84
C LEU A 306 -20.98 23.56 11.87
N GLY A 307 -21.87 24.42 12.36
CA GLY A 307 -22.80 25.18 11.52
C GLY A 307 -22.10 26.19 10.59
N ASN A 308 -21.05 26.86 11.07
CA ASN A 308 -20.23 27.76 10.27
C ASN A 308 -19.38 27.04 9.21
N GLN A 309 -18.95 25.80 9.47
CA GLN A 309 -18.30 24.97 8.44
C GLN A 309 -19.27 24.48 7.37
N GLY A 310 -20.49 24.10 7.74
CA GLY A 310 -21.53 23.67 6.79
C GLY A 310 -21.83 24.75 5.75
N THR A 311 -22.04 25.99 6.20
CA THR A 311 -22.31 27.14 5.31
C THR A 311 -21.10 27.52 4.44
N LYS A 312 -19.87 27.43 4.95
CA LYS A 312 -18.65 27.62 4.13
C LYS A 312 -18.47 26.52 3.08
N SER A 313 -18.82 25.27 3.39
CA SER A 313 -18.73 24.16 2.44
C SER A 313 -19.77 24.26 1.33
N GLU A 314 -21.02 24.62 1.65
CA GLU A 314 -22.06 24.86 0.64
C GLU A 314 -21.71 26.02 -0.28
N ASN A 315 -21.24 27.15 0.27
CA ASN A 315 -20.83 28.30 -0.55
C ASN A 315 -19.64 27.95 -1.47
N ARG A 316 -18.70 27.13 -1.00
CA ARG A 316 -17.57 26.65 -1.82
C ARG A 316 -18.02 25.66 -2.91
N GLN A 317 -19.05 24.86 -2.63
CA GLN A 317 -19.63 23.95 -3.62
C GLN A 317 -20.41 24.70 -4.70
N VAL A 318 -21.11 25.79 -4.34
CA VAL A 318 -21.77 26.70 -5.30
C VAL A 318 -20.74 27.49 -6.12
N GLU A 319 -19.65 27.96 -5.51
CA GLU A 319 -18.55 28.64 -6.20
C GLU A 319 -17.84 27.71 -7.21
N LEU A 320 -17.62 26.45 -6.85
CA LEU A 320 -17.09 25.43 -7.77
C LEU A 320 -18.06 25.13 -8.92
N LEU A 321 -19.38 25.03 -8.64
CA LEU A 321 -20.39 24.85 -9.68
C LEU A 321 -20.48 26.06 -10.63
N GLN A 322 -20.28 27.28 -10.13
CA GLN A 322 -20.16 28.48 -10.98
C GLN A 322 -18.86 28.51 -11.80
N GLN A 323 -17.75 28.00 -11.25
CA GLN A 323 -16.49 27.84 -11.99
C GLN A 323 -16.62 26.83 -13.14
N PHE A 324 -17.42 25.76 -12.97
CA PHE A 324 -17.75 24.81 -14.05
C PHE A 324 -18.81 25.33 -15.04
N ALA A 325 -19.57 26.37 -14.66
CA ALA A 325 -20.54 27.04 -15.52
C ALA A 325 -19.93 28.18 -16.37
N ASN A 326 -18.60 28.21 -16.57
CA ASN A 326 -18.00 29.10 -17.54
C ASN A 326 -18.33 28.64 -18.97
N LYS A 327 -19.32 29.31 -19.53
CA LYS A 327 -19.88 29.18 -20.89
C LYS A 327 -18.81 29.08 -21.99
N ASP A 328 -17.61 29.63 -21.76
CA ASP A 328 -16.48 29.63 -22.69
C ASP A 328 -15.85 28.25 -22.90
N GLN A 329 -15.83 27.37 -21.90
CA GLN A 329 -15.28 26.02 -22.07
C GLN A 329 -16.25 25.10 -22.82
N VAL A 330 -17.55 25.24 -22.57
CA VAL A 330 -18.60 24.49 -23.28
C VAL A 330 -18.68 24.92 -24.75
N ALA A 331 -18.58 26.22 -25.05
CA ALA A 331 -18.51 26.72 -26.43
C ALA A 331 -17.26 26.21 -27.17
N SER A 332 -16.12 26.08 -26.48
CA SER A 332 -14.90 25.53 -27.06
C SER A 332 -14.97 24.02 -27.34
N LEU A 333 -15.75 23.28 -26.53
CA LEU A 333 -16.00 21.85 -26.72
C LEU A 333 -16.95 21.61 -27.89
N ASP A 334 -17.97 22.44 -28.05
CA ASP A 334 -18.93 22.37 -29.16
C ASP A 334 -18.25 22.65 -30.51
N ALA A 335 -17.36 23.66 -30.55
CA ALA A 335 -16.53 23.95 -31.72
C ALA A 335 -15.57 22.80 -32.07
N ARG A 336 -15.08 22.04 -31.08
CA ARG A 336 -14.23 20.86 -31.30
C ARG A 336 -15.04 19.66 -31.80
N LEU A 337 -16.27 19.48 -31.31
CA LEU A 337 -17.18 18.43 -31.76
C LEU A 337 -17.57 18.61 -33.23
N GLN A 338 -17.93 19.82 -33.65
CA GLN A 338 -18.24 20.12 -35.06
C GLN A 338 -17.04 19.88 -35.98
N LYS A 339 -15.82 20.16 -35.51
CA LYS A 339 -14.59 19.90 -36.26
C LYS A 339 -14.31 18.40 -36.41
N ILE A 340 -14.63 17.60 -35.40
CA ILE A 340 -14.51 16.13 -35.44
C ILE A 340 -15.53 15.54 -36.41
N GLU A 341 -16.76 16.07 -36.43
CA GLU A 341 -17.82 15.64 -37.34
C GLU A 341 -17.45 15.90 -38.81
N GLN A 342 -16.90 17.08 -39.13
CA GLN A 342 -16.37 17.38 -40.47
C GLN A 342 -15.22 16.45 -40.88
N ILE A 343 -14.35 16.07 -39.94
CA ILE A 343 -13.24 15.14 -40.20
C ILE A 343 -13.79 13.74 -40.45
N LEU A 344 -14.81 13.31 -39.71
CA LEU A 344 -15.47 12.01 -39.90
C LEU A 344 -16.18 11.92 -41.26
N GLU A 345 -16.86 12.98 -41.69
CA GLU A 345 -17.47 13.03 -43.03
C GLU A 345 -16.43 13.09 -44.15
N ALA A 346 -15.27 13.69 -43.91
CA ALA A 346 -14.15 13.67 -44.85
C ALA A 346 -13.54 12.27 -44.96
N ILE A 347 -13.40 11.57 -43.82
CA ILE A 347 -12.92 10.17 -43.77
C ILE A 347 -13.92 9.21 -44.42
N GLN A 348 -15.22 9.41 -44.22
CA GLN A 348 -16.27 8.58 -44.86
C GLN A 348 -16.26 8.76 -46.38
N ARG A 349 -16.07 9.98 -46.88
CA ARG A 349 -15.90 10.24 -48.33
C ARG A 349 -14.59 9.69 -48.89
N ASP A 350 -13.52 9.67 -48.11
CA ASP A 350 -12.22 9.10 -48.53
C ASP A 350 -12.22 7.56 -48.48
N LEU A 351 -13.04 6.96 -47.59
CA LEU A 351 -13.30 5.52 -47.51
C LEU A 351 -14.19 5.01 -48.66
N GLU A 352 -15.11 5.83 -49.15
CA GLU A 352 -16.04 5.44 -50.23
C GLU A 352 -15.41 5.51 -51.62
N GLY A 353 -14.26 6.17 -51.77
CA GLY A 353 -13.59 6.35 -53.05
C GLY A 353 -12.08 6.16 -53.00
N LYS A 354 -11.59 4.91 -52.93
CA LYS A 354 -10.36 4.43 -53.63
C LYS A 354 -9.95 2.99 -53.29
N ASP A 355 -10.11 2.09 -54.26
CA ASP A 355 -9.11 1.13 -54.78
C ASP A 355 -8.07 0.47 -53.81
N TYR A 356 -8.48 0.03 -52.61
CA TYR A 356 -7.62 -0.80 -51.74
C TYR A 356 -7.25 -2.17 -52.34
N HIS A 357 -8.07 -2.70 -53.25
CA HIS A 357 -7.80 -3.98 -53.91
C HIS A 357 -6.58 -3.97 -54.84
N LYS A 358 -6.34 -2.86 -55.56
CA LYS A 358 -5.16 -2.75 -56.44
C LYS A 358 -3.86 -2.61 -55.65
N ARG A 359 -3.91 -1.89 -54.51
CA ARG A 359 -2.76 -1.73 -53.61
C ARG A 359 -2.42 -3.04 -52.91
N PHE A 360 -3.42 -3.85 -52.52
CA PHE A 360 -3.19 -5.15 -51.92
C PHE A 360 -2.55 -6.14 -52.89
N ASN A 361 -2.99 -6.17 -54.15
CA ASN A 361 -2.37 -7.00 -55.19
C ASN A 361 -0.94 -6.56 -55.51
N GLN A 362 -0.65 -5.25 -55.53
CA GLN A 362 0.73 -4.76 -55.66
C GLN A 362 1.60 -5.14 -54.46
N LEU A 363 1.06 -5.09 -53.23
CA LEU A 363 1.77 -5.51 -52.02
C LEU A 363 2.05 -7.01 -52.01
N GLN A 364 1.11 -7.82 -52.47
CA GLN A 364 1.26 -9.27 -52.56
C GLN A 364 2.31 -9.67 -53.62
N GLU A 365 2.36 -8.96 -54.75
CA GLU A 365 3.38 -9.16 -55.80
C GLU A 365 4.78 -8.74 -55.32
N THR A 366 4.85 -7.66 -54.54
CA THR A 366 6.11 -7.16 -53.96
C THR A 366 6.63 -8.08 -52.85
N LEU A 367 5.74 -8.68 -52.04
CA LEU A 367 6.10 -9.68 -51.04
C LEU A 367 6.57 -10.99 -51.68
N ARG A 368 5.94 -11.42 -52.78
CA ARG A 368 6.32 -12.64 -53.49
C ARG A 368 7.69 -12.53 -54.16
N SER A 369 7.98 -11.39 -54.78
CA SER A 369 9.30 -11.11 -55.38
C SER A 369 10.40 -10.91 -54.33
N SER A 370 10.07 -10.33 -53.16
CA SER A 370 11.02 -10.20 -52.04
C SER A 370 11.37 -11.54 -51.40
N HIS A 371 10.44 -12.49 -51.30
CA HIS A 371 10.71 -13.83 -50.76
C HIS A 371 11.63 -14.68 -51.65
N LEU A 372 11.57 -14.52 -52.98
CA LEU A 372 12.49 -15.19 -53.91
C LEU A 372 13.89 -14.57 -53.87
N SER A 373 14.00 -13.24 -53.77
CA SER A 373 15.29 -12.55 -53.67
C SER A 373 16.02 -12.82 -52.33
N LEU A 374 15.28 -12.98 -51.23
CA LEU A 374 15.85 -13.31 -49.91
C LEU A 374 16.35 -14.75 -49.82
N THR A 375 15.75 -15.69 -50.54
CA THR A 375 16.20 -17.10 -50.53
C THR A 375 17.45 -17.33 -51.37
N GLU A 376 17.63 -16.63 -52.50
CA GLU A 376 18.89 -16.68 -53.26
C GLU A 376 20.05 -15.95 -52.55
N ASN A 377 19.80 -14.81 -51.90
CA ASN A 377 20.85 -14.08 -51.19
C ASN A 377 21.26 -14.70 -49.83
N LEU A 378 20.38 -15.48 -49.17
CA LEU A 378 20.74 -16.21 -47.95
C LEU A 378 21.64 -17.43 -48.23
N LEU A 379 21.53 -18.04 -49.40
CA LEU A 379 22.41 -19.16 -49.79
C LEU A 379 23.82 -18.68 -50.19
N GLY A 380 23.96 -17.46 -50.72
CA GLY A 380 25.26 -16.88 -51.06
C GLY A 380 26.04 -16.27 -49.88
N VAL A 381 25.34 -15.70 -48.89
CA VAL A 381 25.97 -14.96 -47.77
C VAL A 381 26.30 -15.85 -46.56
N VAL A 382 25.67 -17.01 -46.42
CA VAL A 382 25.98 -17.97 -45.34
C VAL A 382 27.27 -18.78 -45.61
N THR A 383 27.77 -18.81 -46.84
CA THR A 383 29.06 -19.48 -47.17
C THR A 383 30.30 -18.60 -47.09
N SER A 384 30.17 -17.26 -46.98
CA SER A 384 31.33 -16.35 -47.03
C SER A 384 31.76 -15.76 -45.68
N SER A 385 31.01 -16.01 -44.60
CA SER A 385 31.25 -15.37 -43.29
C SER A 385 31.24 -16.37 -42.14
N ALA A 386 32.00 -17.47 -42.27
CA ALA A 386 32.46 -18.23 -41.11
C ALA A 386 33.77 -17.62 -40.61
N PRO A 387 33.81 -16.92 -39.46
CA PRO A 387 35.06 -16.43 -38.92
C PRO A 387 35.89 -17.62 -38.43
N ARG A 388 37.15 -17.70 -38.89
CA ARG A 388 38.10 -18.77 -38.58
C ARG A 388 38.34 -18.90 -37.06
N MET A 389 37.59 -19.78 -36.41
CA MET A 389 37.80 -20.21 -35.02
C MET A 389 39.24 -20.66 -34.72
N GLY A 390 39.98 -21.09 -35.75
CA GLY A 390 41.38 -21.50 -35.62
C GLY A 390 42.36 -20.38 -35.25
N PHE A 391 42.10 -19.13 -35.64
CA PHE A 391 43.01 -18.02 -35.30
C PHE A 391 42.97 -17.71 -33.80
N PHE A 392 41.78 -17.68 -33.20
CA PHE A 392 41.61 -17.45 -31.77
C PHE A 392 42.19 -18.59 -30.92
N ILE A 393 42.01 -19.85 -31.35
CA ILE A 393 42.59 -21.00 -30.66
C ILE A 393 44.14 -20.96 -30.71
N CYS A 394 44.72 -20.64 -31.88
CA CYS A 394 46.18 -20.47 -32.00
C CYS A 394 46.70 -19.33 -31.11
N MET A 395 45.97 -18.20 -31.04
CA MET A 395 46.37 -17.08 -30.20
C MET A 395 46.36 -17.45 -28.71
N ILE A 396 45.34 -18.18 -28.24
CA ILE A 396 45.24 -18.66 -26.85
C ILE A 396 46.37 -19.63 -26.52
N ILE A 397 46.68 -20.57 -27.43
CA ILE A 397 47.78 -21.53 -27.24
C ILE A 397 49.13 -20.81 -27.19
N ALA A 398 49.36 -19.82 -28.06
CA ALA A 398 50.58 -19.01 -28.04
C ALA A 398 50.74 -18.23 -26.72
N PHE A 399 49.65 -17.67 -26.20
CA PHE A 399 49.66 -16.95 -24.92
C PHE A 399 49.95 -17.89 -23.74
N GLN A 400 49.36 -19.09 -23.72
CA GLN A 400 49.63 -20.10 -22.69
C GLN A 400 51.09 -20.58 -22.72
N ALA A 401 51.66 -20.79 -23.91
CA ALA A 401 53.07 -21.16 -24.06
C ALA A 401 54.02 -20.06 -23.53
N LEU A 402 53.70 -18.79 -23.79
CA LEU A 402 54.49 -17.66 -23.31
C LEU A 402 54.48 -17.58 -21.77
N LEU A 403 53.32 -17.77 -21.14
CA LEU A 403 53.21 -17.84 -19.68
C LEU A 403 54.00 -19.02 -19.08
N ALA A 404 53.97 -20.19 -19.73
CA ALA A 404 54.73 -21.36 -19.29
C ALA A 404 56.26 -21.10 -19.35
N VAL A 405 56.75 -20.50 -20.43
CA VAL A 405 58.17 -20.11 -20.56
C VAL A 405 58.55 -19.08 -19.50
N ALA A 406 57.73 -18.05 -19.29
CA ALA A 406 57.95 -17.05 -18.25
C ALA A 406 58.02 -17.68 -16.84
N TYR A 407 57.14 -18.65 -16.55
CA TYR A 407 57.14 -19.38 -15.29
C TYR A 407 58.41 -20.22 -15.10
N ILE A 408 58.90 -20.91 -16.14
CA ILE A 408 60.15 -21.67 -16.10
C ILE A 408 61.34 -20.75 -15.85
N VAL A 409 61.40 -19.60 -16.54
CA VAL A 409 62.47 -18.60 -16.35
C VAL A 409 62.43 -18.01 -14.93
N TYR A 410 61.24 -17.70 -14.42
CA TYR A 410 61.05 -17.23 -13.05
C TYR A 410 61.52 -18.26 -12.02
N LYS A 411 61.13 -19.53 -12.18
CA LYS A 411 61.53 -20.63 -11.29
C LYS A 411 63.05 -20.86 -11.34
N ARG A 412 63.65 -20.81 -12.53
CA ARG A 412 65.11 -20.93 -12.72
C ARG A 412 65.87 -19.77 -12.08
N ARG A 413 65.37 -18.53 -12.20
CA ARG A 413 65.94 -17.37 -11.51
C ARG A 413 65.85 -17.50 -9.99
N ARG A 414 64.72 -17.97 -9.46
CA ARG A 414 64.54 -18.14 -8.01
C ARG A 414 65.44 -19.23 -7.43
N ALA A 415 65.72 -20.30 -8.17
CA ALA A 415 66.65 -21.36 -7.75
C ALA A 415 68.12 -20.91 -7.71
N ASN A 416 68.48 -19.91 -8.52
CA ASN A 416 69.84 -19.37 -8.62
C ASN A 416 70.10 -18.13 -7.73
N MET A 417 69.13 -17.72 -6.90
CA MET A 417 69.39 -16.66 -5.93
C MET A 417 70.15 -17.23 -4.71
N PRO A 418 71.33 -16.70 -4.36
CA PRO A 418 72.06 -17.15 -3.19
C PRO A 418 71.26 -16.86 -1.92
N LYS A 419 71.05 -17.90 -1.10
CA LYS A 419 70.35 -17.78 0.18
C LYS A 419 71.20 -16.92 1.12
N LYS A 420 70.76 -15.69 1.39
CA LYS A 420 71.26 -14.91 2.52
C LYS A 420 70.76 -15.61 3.79
N PHE A 421 71.65 -16.32 4.46
CA PHE A 421 71.46 -16.71 5.85
C PHE A 421 71.73 -15.47 6.72
N LEU A 422 70.89 -15.28 7.74
CA LEU A 422 71.09 -14.28 8.79
C LEU A 422 72.44 -14.51 9.49
#